data_AF-A0AAU0HFX1-F1
#
_entry.id   AF-A0AAU0HFX1-F1
#
_cell.length_a   1.000
_cell.length_b   1.000
_cell.length_c   1.000
_cell.angle_alpha   90.00
_cell.angle_beta   90.00
_cell.angle_gamma   90.00
#
_symmetry.space_group_name_H-M   'P 1'
#
loop_
_entity.id
_entity.type
_entity.pdbx_description
1 polymer ?
#
loop_
_entity_poly.entity_id
_entity_poly.type
_entity_poly.pdbx_seq_one_letter_code
_entity_poly.pdbx_strand_id
1 'polypeptide(L)' 'MSLGNIALGGVIIVTLVYVGILVGGMIALFPYGLIGLAALLFVGFLLWGVLRQKLSDPENRHYEDNISK' A
#
# COMPACT_ATOMS: atom_id res chain seq x y z
N MET A 1 -26.05 5.40 -36.80
CA MET A 1 -24.78 5.12 -36.09
C MET A 1 -23.98 4.16 -36.96
N SER A 2 -22.69 4.40 -37.23
CA SER A 2 -21.92 3.45 -38.04
C SER A 2 -21.73 2.14 -37.27
N LEU A 3 -21.65 1.01 -37.99
CA LEU A 3 -21.39 -0.31 -37.40
C LEU A 3 -20.11 -0.29 -36.54
N GLY A 4 -19.10 0.48 -36.96
CA GLY A 4 -17.87 0.68 -36.20
C GLY A 4 -18.10 1.34 -34.83
N ASN A 5 -19.01 2.33 -34.74
CA ASN A 5 -19.30 3.00 -33.47
C ASN A 5 -20.06 2.07 -32.50
N ILE A 6 -20.92 1.20 -33.02
CA ILE A 6 -21.65 0.20 -32.23
C ILE A 6 -20.68 -0.87 -31.71
N ALA A 7 -19.79 -1.36 -32.58
CA ALA A 7 -18.76 -2.34 -32.20
C ALA A 7 -17.80 -1.77 -31.16
N LEU A 8 -17.35 -0.52 -31.33
CA LEU A 8 -16.48 0.17 -30.38
C LEU A 8 -17.16 0.31 -29.01
N GLY A 9 -18.44 0.70 -28.98
CA GLY A 9 -19.22 0.77 -27.74
C GLY A 9 -19.30 -0.57 -27.02
N GLY A 10 -19.51 -1.66 -27.77
CA GLY A 10 -19.51 -3.02 -27.21
C GLY A 10 -18.16 -3.42 -26.60
N VAL A 11 -17.05 -3.14 -27.29
CA VAL A 11 -15.69 -3.41 -26.79
C VAL A 11 -15.44 -2.66 -25.48
N ILE A 12 -15.78 -1.38 -25.41
CA ILE A 12 -15.58 -0.56 -24.20
C ILE A 12 -16.34 -1.17 -23.01
N ILE A 13 -17.60 -1.56 -23.20
CA ILE A 13 -18.41 -2.14 -22.12
C ILE A 13 -17.80 -3.46 -21.64
N VAL A 14 -17.42 -4.35 -22.55
CA VAL A 14 -16.80 -5.64 -22.21
C VAL A 14 -15.49 -5.43 -21.46
N THR A 15 -14.66 -4.50 -21.91
CA THR A 15 -13.40 -4.16 -21.23
C THR A 15 -13.64 -3.62 -19.82
N LEU A 16 -14.62 -2.72 -19.63
CA LEU A 16 -14.94 -2.18 -18.31
C LEU A 16 -15.44 -3.26 -17.35
N VAL A 17 -16.30 -4.16 -17.83
CA VAL A 17 -16.79 -5.31 -17.04
C VAL A 17 -15.63 -6.23 -16.66
N TYR A 18 -14.75 -6.54 -17.61
CA TYR A 18 -13.58 -7.39 -17.37
C TYR A 18 -12.63 -6.79 -16.33
N VAL A 19 -12.28 -5.51 -16.45
CA VAL A 19 -11.42 -4.80 -15.49
C VAL A 19 -12.09 -4.74 -14.12
N GLY A 20 -13.41 -4.47 -14.05
CA GLY A 20 -14.15 -4.45 -12.80
C GLY A 20 -14.14 -5.80 -12.08
N ILE A 21 -14.32 -6.91 -12.81
CA ILE A 21 -14.25 -8.27 -12.26
C ILE A 21 -12.82 -8.60 -11.81
N LEU A 22 -11.80 -8.20 -12.56
CA LEU A 22 -10.40 -8.46 -12.21
C LEU A 22 -10.04 -7.74 -10.90
N VAL A 23 -10.33 -6.43 -10.80
CA VAL A 23 -10.08 -5.65 -9.57
C VAL A 23 -10.92 -6.17 -8.41
N GLY A 24 -12.21 -6.43 -8.64
CA GLY A 24 -13.09 -7.01 -7.64
C GLY A 24 -12.61 -8.38 -7.15
N GLY A 25 -12.14 -9.23 -8.06
CA GLY A 25 -11.54 -10.54 -7.76
C GLY A 25 -10.23 -10.40 -7.01
N MET A 26 -9.36 -9.45 -7.35
CA MET A 26 -8.14 -9.16 -6.59
C MET A 26 -8.45 -8.67 -5.18
N ILE A 27 -9.54 -7.94 -4.95
CA ILE A 27 -9.92 -7.52 -3.60
C ILE A 27 -10.57 -8.69 -2.84
N ALA A 28 -11.48 -9.42 -3.50
CA ALA A 28 -12.24 -10.52 -2.91
C ALA A 28 -11.37 -11.76 -2.59
N LEU A 29 -10.36 -12.05 -3.41
CA LEU A 29 -9.35 -13.08 -3.16
C LEU A 29 -8.35 -12.68 -2.07
N PHE A 30 -8.44 -11.47 -1.53
CA PHE A 30 -7.66 -10.98 -0.40
C PHE A 30 -8.52 -10.79 0.86
N PRO A 31 -9.15 -11.85 1.42
CA PRO A 31 -9.81 -11.74 2.73
C PRO A 31 -8.83 -11.31 3.82
N TYR A 32 -7.55 -11.68 3.65
CA TYR A 32 -6.45 -11.30 4.54
C TYR A 32 -5.69 -10.05 4.09
N GLY A 33 -6.01 -9.44 2.94
CA GLY A 33 -5.27 -8.27 2.45
C GLY A 33 -5.48 -7.04 3.32
N LEU A 34 -6.71 -6.78 3.74
CA LEU A 34 -7.03 -5.69 4.67
C LEU A 34 -6.50 -5.95 6.08
N ILE A 35 -6.58 -7.21 6.55
CA ILE A 35 -6.03 -7.61 7.85
C ILE A 35 -4.50 -7.52 7.83
N GLY A 36 -3.87 -7.96 6.75
CA GLY A 36 -2.43 -7.84 6.52
C GLY A 36 -1.98 -6.38 6.40
N LEU A 37 -2.77 -5.52 5.75
CA LEU A 37 -2.50 -4.09 5.71
C LEU A 37 -2.59 -3.47 7.11
N ALA A 38 -3.59 -3.84 7.90
CA ALA A 38 -3.71 -3.39 9.29
C ALA A 38 -2.52 -3.85 10.14
N ALA A 39 -2.07 -5.10 9.99
CA ALA A 39 -0.89 -5.62 10.66
C ALA A 39 0.39 -4.88 10.23
N LEU A 40 0.56 -4.60 8.95
CA LEU A 40 1.69 -3.84 8.43
C LEU A 40 1.71 -2.40 8.96
N LEU A 41 0.56 -1.73 9.02
CA LEU A 41 0.44 -0.40 9.61
C LEU A 41 0.80 -0.41 11.10
N PHE A 42 0.35 -1.42 11.85
CA PHE A 42 0.69 -1.58 13.26
C PHE A 42 2.20 -1.79 13.47
N VAL A 43 2.82 -2.68 12.70
CA VAL A 43 4.28 -2.90 12.75
C VAL A 43 5.04 -1.63 12.36
N GLY A 44 4.61 -0.93 11.31
CA GLY A 44 5.19 0.35 10.90
C GLY A 44 5.11 1.40 12.00
N PHE A 45 3.98 1.48 12.72
CA PHE A 45 3.81 2.37 13.86
C PHE A 45 4.76 2.03 15.01
N LEU A 46 4.95 0.74 15.32
CA LEU A 46 5.92 0.31 16.35
C LEU A 46 7.35 0.67 15.97
N LEU A 47 7.75 0.40 14.72
CA LEU A 47 9.08 0.75 14.22
C LEU A 47 9.32 2.26 14.26
N TRP A 48 8.33 3.06 13.89
CA TRP A 48 8.38 4.51 14.03
C TRP A 48 8.58 4.95 15.49
N GLY A 49 7.88 4.30 16.43
CA GLY A 49 8.07 4.54 17.87
C GLY A 49 9.50 4.26 18.32
N VAL A 50 10.09 3.14 17.90
CA VAL A 50 11.48 2.78 18.20
C VAL A 50 12.45 3.79 17.61
N LEU A 51 12.28 4.17 16.35
CA LEU A 51 13.13 5.18 15.70
C LEU A 51 13.08 6.51 16.43
N ARG A 52 11.89 6.96 16.83
CA ARG A 52 11.75 8.19 17.62
C ARG A 52 12.51 8.11 18.94
N GLN A 53 12.38 7.01 19.67
CA GLN A 53 13.09 6.81 20.93
C GLN A 53 14.61 6.88 20.72
N LYS A 54 15.13 6.21 19.70
CA LYS A 54 16.56 6.24 19.37
C LYS A 54 17.07 7.62 18.99
N LEU A 55 16.33 8.38 18.18
CA LEU A 55 16.72 9.74 17.82
C LEU A 55 16.72 10.71 19.02
N SER A 56 15.89 10.47 20.02
CA SER A 56 15.83 11.27 21.25
C SER A 56 16.75 10.78 22.36
N ASP A 57 17.50 9.69 22.15
CA ASP A 57 18.30 9.06 23.19
C ASP A 57 19.53 9.93 23.53
N PRO A 58 19.60 10.51 24.75
CA PRO A 58 20.71 11.38 25.15
C PRO A 58 22.03 10.62 25.31
N GLU A 59 21.98 9.33 25.65
CA GLU A 59 23.18 8.50 25.76
C GLU A 59 23.75 8.22 24.37
N ASN A 60 22.90 7.86 23.40
CA ASN A 60 23.32 7.68 22.01
C ASN A 60 23.95 8.97 21.44
N ARG A 61 23.33 10.12 21.71
CA ARG A 61 23.88 11.44 21.33
C ARG A 61 25.23 11.73 21.97
N HIS A 62 25.40 11.37 23.25
CA HIS A 62 26.67 11.54 23.94
C HIS A 62 27.80 10.76 23.26
N TYR A 63 27.56 9.51 22.86
CA TYR A 63 28.55 8.70 22.15
C TYR A 63 28.85 9.21 20.74
N GLU A 64 27.82 9.63 19.99
CA GLU A 64 27.98 10.24 18.66
C GLU A 64 28.80 11.53 18.72
N ASP A 65 28.52 12.43 19.67
CA ASP A 65 29.17 13.74 19.74
C ASP A 65 30.61 13.68 20.32
N ASN A 66 30.91 12.70 21.18
CA ASN A 66 32.14 12.72 21.98
C ASN A 66 33.11 11.58 21.70
N ILE A 67 32.65 10.44 21.16
CA ILE A 67 33.50 9.24 20.95
C ILE A 67 33.75 8.97 19.47
N SER A 68 32.78 9.26 18.59
CA SER A 68 32.95 9.20 17.14
C SER A 68 33.74 10.42 16.63
N LYS A 69 35.06 10.38 16.72
CA LYS A 69 35.99 11.30 16.05
C LYS A 69 37.06 10.53 15.30
#